data_AF-W7UH70-F1
#
_entry.id   AF-W7UH70-F1
#
_cell.length_a   1.000
_cell.length_b   1.000
_cell.length_c   1.000
_cell.angle_alpha   90.00
_cell.angle_beta   90.00
_cell.angle_gamma   90.00
#
_symmetry.space_group_name_H-M   'P 1'
#
loop_
_entity.id
_entity.type
_entity.pdbx_description
1 polymer ?
#
loop_
_entity_poly.entity_id
_entity_poly.type
_entity_poly.pdbx_seq_one_letter_code
_entity_poly.pdbx_strand_id
1 'polypeptide(L)'
;MKKTTKGLAASVIATVMMMNGRIQKAECASVFLHGDLNYDDRVSVADVVVLKNYLLGRYGLNENQFIAADINGDGEVDSLDLAALRDIMIGSRNKLPSGTWIGDCMGAKRYFSFGDGEGTLIEPASGKARALTVESDEDIVVFKMKDSGVSMTAFITWENENSFVLKWENGSAETFRFFCENSINTAELLTGRWVTSQGRIFEIEGLSGKLTDKSGNISRFEYAPNGDNAVFHFGSTDNNTEGQIKHTDSMHFTVTWPDGAKETFTRQKIEVKNGITYVNGILIANKTYALPKDYNPGKILPDAQAAFNEMQADAKKAGYNLTIVSGFRSYSYQSELYNNYVARDGKAAADTYSARPGHSEHQTGLGMDINNASSSFNNTAEAKWIAANCWKYGFIIRYPKGKENITGYMYESWHVRYLGKQLAKEVYDSGLTLEEFLCIDSKYKS
;
A
#
# COMPACT_ATOMS: atom_id res chain seq x y z
N MET A 1 -28.18 36.50 49.79
CA MET A 1 -29.00 35.69 48.84
C MET A 1 -28.55 36.07 47.44
N LYS A 2 -27.75 35.24 46.76
CA LYS A 2 -28.09 34.10 45.88
C LYS A 2 -28.39 34.51 44.42
N LYS A 3 -27.64 33.84 43.52
CA LYS A 3 -27.71 33.64 42.05
C LYS A 3 -27.05 34.72 41.18
N THR A 4 -25.94 34.49 40.45
CA THR A 4 -25.49 33.48 39.44
C THR A 4 -26.23 33.48 38.10
N THR A 5 -25.54 33.94 37.05
CA THR A 5 -25.44 33.37 35.69
C THR A 5 -24.35 34.15 34.91
N LYS A 6 -23.18 33.54 34.63
CA LYS A 6 -22.76 32.89 33.37
C LYS A 6 -22.45 33.87 32.22
N GLY A 7 -21.18 33.96 31.86
CA GLY A 7 -20.66 34.44 30.58
C GLY A 7 -19.36 33.69 30.28
N LEU A 8 -19.36 32.91 29.20
CA LEU A 8 -18.38 31.89 28.81
C LEU A 8 -16.99 32.46 28.47
N ALA A 9 -15.94 31.82 28.96
CA ALA A 9 -14.65 31.66 28.27
C ALA A 9 -13.96 30.39 28.80
N ALA A 10 -14.20 29.25 28.14
CA ALA A 10 -13.51 28.00 28.41
C ALA A 10 -13.33 27.22 27.10
N SER A 11 -12.15 26.62 26.97
CA SER A 11 -11.86 25.38 26.22
C SER A 11 -11.77 25.45 24.69
N VAL A 12 -10.55 25.62 24.19
CA VAL A 12 -10.06 24.90 22.99
C VAL A 12 -8.65 24.40 23.32
N ILE A 13 -8.52 23.15 23.76
CA ILE A 13 -7.37 22.22 23.67
C ILE A 13 -7.73 21.06 24.61
N ALA A 14 -8.54 20.12 24.10
CA ALA A 14 -8.76 18.80 24.69
C ALA A 14 -9.65 17.98 23.74
N THR A 15 -9.15 17.58 22.56
CA THR A 15 -9.74 16.46 21.80
C THR A 15 -8.69 15.93 20.82
N VAL A 16 -7.85 14.98 21.26
CA VAL A 16 -7.53 13.69 20.60
C VAL A 16 -6.61 12.96 21.60
N MET A 17 -7.20 12.30 22.60
CA MET A 17 -6.60 11.21 23.37
C MET A 17 -7.58 10.87 24.48
N MET A 18 -8.41 9.84 24.29
CA MET A 18 -8.91 8.97 25.37
C MET A 18 -9.49 7.70 24.75
N MET A 19 -8.77 6.59 24.88
CA MET A 19 -9.38 5.28 25.12
C MET A 19 -8.73 4.67 26.37
N ASN A 20 -9.44 4.90 27.49
CA ASN A 20 -9.56 4.12 28.73
C ASN A 20 -8.37 3.31 29.27
N GLY A 21 -7.95 3.69 30.48
CA GLY A 21 -7.74 2.70 31.55
C GLY A 21 -6.55 2.94 32.48
N ARG A 22 -6.81 3.60 33.63
CA ARG A 22 -6.00 3.63 34.86
C ARG A 22 -4.56 4.16 34.75
N ILE A 23 -4.41 5.42 35.15
CA ILE A 23 -3.14 6.06 35.46
C ILE A 23 -2.51 5.37 36.68
N GLN A 24 -1.53 4.50 36.45
CA GLN A 24 -0.39 4.40 37.34
C GLN A 24 0.60 5.47 36.88
N LYS A 25 1.01 6.36 37.81
CA LYS A 25 2.19 7.20 37.62
C LYS A 25 3.38 6.27 37.40
N ALA A 26 3.79 6.10 36.15
CA ALA A 26 5.13 5.62 35.84
C ALA A 26 6.02 6.86 35.82
N GLU A 27 7.00 6.90 36.73
CA GLU A 27 8.09 7.86 36.66
C GLU A 27 8.81 7.70 35.32
N CYS A 28 9.01 8.83 34.63
CA CYS A 28 9.71 8.89 33.37
C CYS A 28 11.17 8.48 33.61
N ALA A 29 11.65 7.44 32.92
CA ALA A 29 13.07 7.13 32.92
C ALA A 29 13.80 8.25 32.17
N SER A 30 14.74 8.93 32.84
CA SER A 30 15.61 9.93 32.23
C SER A 30 16.45 9.26 31.14
N VAL A 31 16.20 9.63 29.89
CA VAL A 31 17.08 9.25 28.77
C VAL A 31 18.39 10.03 28.95
N PHE A 32 19.50 9.31 29.01
CA PHE A 32 20.83 9.89 29.14
C PHE A 32 21.27 10.45 27.78
N LEU A 33 21.45 11.77 27.68
CA LEU A 33 21.80 12.46 26.44
C LEU A 33 23.33 12.61 26.36
N HIS A 34 23.97 12.01 25.35
CA HIS A 34 25.40 12.23 25.13
C HIS A 34 25.63 13.69 24.73
N GLY A 35 26.67 14.32 25.29
CA GLY A 35 27.00 15.73 25.10
C GLY A 35 26.29 16.72 26.04
N ASP A 36 25.32 16.30 26.84
CA ASP A 36 24.72 17.14 27.89
C ASP A 36 25.49 16.97 29.20
N LEU A 37 26.47 17.84 29.41
CA LEU A 37 27.33 17.78 30.59
C LEU A 37 26.72 18.52 31.78
N ASN A 38 25.69 19.34 31.58
CA ASN A 38 25.11 20.17 32.64
C ASN A 38 23.73 19.67 33.14
N TYR A 39 23.18 18.65 32.49
CA TYR A 39 21.90 18.00 32.79
C TYR A 39 20.69 18.93 32.70
N ASP A 40 20.74 19.88 31.78
CA ASP A 40 19.55 20.65 31.40
C ASP A 40 18.75 19.97 30.27
N ASP A 41 19.17 18.76 29.89
CA ASP A 41 18.72 17.95 28.76
C ASP A 41 18.96 18.67 27.42
N ARG A 42 20.04 19.46 27.32
CA ARG A 42 20.45 20.18 26.10
C ARG A 42 21.94 19.99 25.85
N VAL A 43 22.31 20.10 24.57
CA VAL A 43 23.72 20.15 24.14
C VAL A 43 23.99 21.54 23.58
N SER A 44 24.66 22.37 24.37
CA SER A 44 24.78 23.82 24.12
C SER A 44 26.20 24.35 24.35
N VAL A 45 26.36 25.67 24.19
CA VAL A 45 27.62 26.35 24.54
C VAL A 45 27.95 26.15 26.02
N ALA A 46 26.96 25.98 26.90
CA ALA A 46 27.20 25.72 28.31
C ALA A 46 27.95 24.38 28.51
N ASP A 47 27.58 23.35 27.76
CA ASP A 47 28.23 22.03 27.79
C ASP A 47 29.65 22.08 27.24
N VAL A 48 29.84 22.85 26.15
CA VAL A 48 31.19 23.15 25.63
C VAL A 48 32.05 23.82 26.69
N VAL A 49 31.47 24.72 27.49
CA VAL A 49 32.19 25.37 28.60
C VAL A 49 32.52 24.37 29.70
N VAL A 50 31.61 23.46 30.06
CA VAL A 50 31.86 22.39 31.04
C VAL A 50 32.99 21.48 30.56
N LEU A 51 32.89 20.92 29.35
CA LEU A 51 33.88 20.00 28.78
C LEU A 51 35.23 20.68 28.61
N LYS A 52 35.28 21.90 28.06
CA LYS A 52 36.53 22.67 27.93
C LYS A 52 37.19 22.94 29.28
N ASN A 53 36.41 23.24 30.31
CA ASN A 53 36.94 23.49 31.64
C ASN A 53 37.48 22.21 32.31
N TYR A 54 36.86 21.06 32.05
CA TYR A 54 37.40 19.74 32.43
C TYR A 54 38.74 19.46 31.74
N LEU A 55 38.81 19.62 30.41
CA LEU A 55 40.03 19.40 29.61
C LEU A 55 41.18 20.35 30.01
N LEU A 56 40.86 21.53 30.54
CA LEU A 56 41.83 22.48 31.08
C LEU A 56 42.23 22.19 32.54
N GLY A 57 41.74 21.10 33.13
CA GLY A 57 42.02 20.68 34.51
C GLY A 57 41.41 21.59 35.57
N ARG A 58 40.38 22.37 35.22
CA ARG A 58 39.77 23.36 36.13
C ARG A 58 38.63 22.78 36.98
N TYR A 59 38.01 21.71 36.52
CA TYR A 59 36.89 21.02 37.17
C TYR A 59 36.99 19.51 36.91
N GLY A 60 36.40 18.69 37.78
CA GLY A 60 36.21 17.25 37.55
C GLY A 60 34.78 16.96 37.09
N LEU A 61 34.60 15.87 36.33
CA LEU A 61 33.30 15.34 35.95
C LEU A 61 32.87 14.25 36.96
N ASN A 62 31.58 14.17 37.25
CA ASN A 62 31.02 13.01 37.94
C ASN A 62 30.84 11.82 36.98
N GLU A 63 30.53 10.62 37.50
CA GLU A 63 30.40 9.38 36.68
C GLU A 63 29.43 9.55 35.51
N ASN A 64 28.28 10.17 35.77
CA ASN A 64 27.28 10.43 34.76
C ASN A 64 27.81 11.43 33.69
N GLN A 65 28.58 12.45 34.11
CA GLN A 65 29.08 13.48 33.20
C GLN A 65 30.20 12.90 32.33
N PHE A 66 30.94 11.93 32.86
CA PHE A 66 31.98 11.22 32.13
C PHE A 66 31.38 10.40 30.98
N ILE A 67 30.27 9.70 31.24
CA ILE A 67 29.52 8.97 30.22
C ILE A 67 28.97 9.93 29.16
N ALA A 68 28.41 11.07 29.58
CA ALA A 68 27.89 12.07 28.63
C ALA A 68 29.02 12.78 27.84
N ALA A 69 30.24 12.85 28.39
CA ALA A 69 31.36 13.55 27.79
C ALA A 69 32.15 12.71 26.78
N ASP A 70 32.08 11.37 26.84
CA ASP A 70 32.64 10.45 25.86
C ASP A 70 31.69 10.36 24.65
N ILE A 71 31.77 11.37 23.77
CA ILE A 71 30.84 11.59 22.68
C ILE A 71 31.21 10.72 21.47
N ASN A 72 32.51 10.45 21.29
CA ASN A 72 32.98 9.59 20.20
C ASN A 72 32.96 8.09 20.56
N GLY A 73 32.73 7.74 21.83
CA GLY A 73 32.55 6.37 22.34
C GLY A 73 33.87 5.59 22.45
N ASP A 74 35.01 6.26 22.59
CA ASP A 74 36.32 5.63 22.67
C ASP A 74 36.76 5.29 24.11
N GLY A 75 35.99 5.70 25.11
CA GLY A 75 36.22 5.42 26.53
C GLY A 75 37.12 6.43 27.24
N GLU A 76 37.64 7.44 26.51
CA GLU A 76 38.39 8.56 27.06
C GLU A 76 37.58 9.86 26.90
N VAL A 77 37.89 10.90 27.68
CA VAL A 77 37.27 12.23 27.55
C VAL A 77 38.35 13.23 27.21
N ASP A 78 38.48 13.57 25.92
CA ASP A 78 39.60 14.37 25.40
C ASP A 78 39.18 15.46 24.37
N SER A 79 40.17 15.98 23.63
CA SER A 79 39.94 17.03 22.63
C SER A 79 39.11 16.57 21.42
N LEU A 80 39.03 15.28 21.16
CA LEU A 80 38.20 14.67 20.12
C LEU A 80 36.73 14.75 20.50
N ASP A 81 36.37 14.56 21.78
CA ASP A 81 35.01 14.78 22.27
C ASP A 81 34.62 16.25 22.18
N LEU A 82 35.55 17.16 22.47
CA LEU A 82 35.31 18.59 22.27
C LEU A 82 35.08 18.94 20.81
N ALA A 83 35.74 18.25 19.88
CA ALA A 83 35.51 18.42 18.45
C ALA A 83 34.14 17.83 18.05
N ALA A 84 33.80 16.63 18.51
CA ALA A 84 32.50 15.99 18.27
C ALA A 84 31.33 16.82 18.85
N LEU A 85 31.49 17.35 20.07
CA LEU A 85 30.52 18.26 20.70
C LEU A 85 30.31 19.54 19.87
N ARG A 86 31.40 20.09 19.32
CA ARG A 86 31.33 21.25 18.44
C ARG A 86 30.69 20.92 17.10
N ASP A 87 30.94 19.74 16.55
CA ASP A 87 30.32 19.32 15.30
C ASP A 87 28.82 19.07 15.48
N ILE A 88 28.38 18.52 16.62
CA ILE A 88 26.97 18.46 17.01
C ILE A 88 26.36 19.87 17.03
N MET A 89 27.05 20.84 17.65
CA MET A 89 26.60 22.23 17.71
C MET A 89 26.61 22.97 16.35
N ILE A 90 27.57 22.65 15.48
CA ILE A 90 27.72 23.28 14.15
C ILE A 90 26.74 22.65 13.14
N GLY A 91 26.38 21.37 13.33
CA GLY A 91 25.30 20.69 12.61
C GLY A 91 23.94 21.36 12.82
N SER A 92 23.73 22.04 13.94
CA SER A 92 22.53 22.81 14.28
C SER A 92 22.30 24.10 13.47
N ARG A 93 23.00 24.32 12.34
CA ARG A 93 22.88 25.57 11.56
C ARG A 93 21.47 25.77 10.98
N ASN A 94 20.68 26.63 11.64
CA ASN A 94 19.55 27.49 11.21
C ASN A 94 18.45 26.92 10.29
N LYS A 95 18.53 25.67 9.83
CA LYS A 95 17.52 24.98 9.04
C LYS A 95 17.56 23.49 9.37
N LEU A 96 16.43 22.95 9.81
CA LEU A 96 16.21 21.52 9.81
C LEU A 96 16.50 20.91 8.43
N PRO A 97 17.21 19.78 8.34
CA PRO A 97 17.48 19.12 7.07
C PRO A 97 16.18 18.72 6.40
N SER A 98 16.16 18.91 5.08
CA SER A 98 15.01 18.54 4.28
C SER A 98 14.88 17.03 4.20
N GLY A 99 13.64 16.55 4.24
CA GLY A 99 13.36 15.13 4.12
C GLY A 99 12.14 14.72 4.90
N THR A 100 11.87 13.42 4.85
CA THR A 100 10.86 12.78 5.70
C THR A 100 11.52 12.07 6.86
N TRP A 101 10.97 12.29 8.05
CA TRP A 101 11.48 11.81 9.33
C TRP A 101 10.38 11.10 10.11
N ILE A 102 10.73 10.02 10.80
CA ILE A 102 9.84 9.32 11.72
C ILE A 102 10.10 9.81 13.14
N GLY A 103 9.13 10.52 13.72
CA GLY A 103 9.09 10.81 15.15
C GLY A 103 8.44 9.65 15.91
N ASP A 104 9.11 9.11 16.92
CA ASP A 104 8.58 8.08 17.82
C ASP A 104 8.31 8.65 19.23
N CYS A 105 7.04 8.88 19.55
CA CYS A 105 6.62 9.37 20.86
C CYS A 105 5.85 8.27 21.60
N MET A 106 6.46 7.68 22.63
CA MET A 106 5.83 6.68 23.50
C MET A 106 5.20 5.49 22.73
N GLY A 107 5.80 5.09 21.61
CA GLY A 107 5.34 3.98 20.77
C GLY A 107 4.30 4.35 19.71
N ALA A 108 3.92 5.62 19.60
CA ALA A 108 3.12 6.15 18.49
C ALA A 108 4.02 6.87 17.50
N LYS A 109 4.13 6.33 16.29
CA LYS A 109 4.94 6.90 15.21
C LYS A 109 4.20 8.04 14.51
N ARG A 110 4.94 9.07 14.10
CA ARG A 110 4.45 10.19 13.28
C ARG A 110 5.47 10.45 12.19
N TYR A 111 4.98 10.85 11.02
CA TYR A 111 5.84 11.10 9.87
C TYR A 111 5.83 12.59 9.58
N PHE A 112 7.01 13.17 9.47
CA PHE A 112 7.18 14.59 9.23
C PHE A 112 8.00 14.77 7.97
N SER A 113 7.36 15.27 6.91
CA SER A 113 8.06 15.73 5.71
C SER A 113 8.25 17.23 5.83
N PHE A 114 9.47 17.73 5.96
CA PHE A 114 9.73 19.17 6.02
C PHE A 114 10.97 19.56 5.21
N GLY A 115 11.02 20.82 4.81
CA GLY A 115 12.10 21.41 4.03
C GLY A 115 11.77 22.86 3.68
N ASP A 116 12.78 23.73 3.63
CA ASP A 116 12.64 25.15 3.25
C ASP A 116 11.55 25.94 3.99
N GLY A 117 11.36 25.64 5.29
CA GLY A 117 10.42 26.34 6.16
C GLY A 117 8.98 25.83 6.08
N GLU A 118 8.75 24.84 5.23
CA GLU A 118 7.45 24.22 5.00
C GLU A 118 7.47 22.76 5.44
N GLY A 119 6.30 22.20 5.74
CA GLY A 119 6.22 20.79 6.06
C GLY A 119 4.82 20.23 6.14
N THR A 120 4.77 18.93 6.37
CA THR A 120 3.55 18.15 6.49
C THR A 120 3.75 17.13 7.61
N LEU A 121 2.81 17.11 8.55
CA LEU A 121 2.64 16.02 9.50
C LEU A 121 1.69 14.98 8.90
N ILE A 122 2.13 13.73 8.86
CA ILE A 122 1.40 12.62 8.28
C ILE A 122 1.09 11.60 9.38
N GLU A 123 -0.21 11.31 9.53
CA GLU A 123 -0.68 10.25 10.40
C GLU A 123 -0.36 8.89 9.76
N PRO A 124 0.34 7.99 10.45
CA PRO A 124 0.91 6.77 9.85
C PRO A 124 -0.12 5.77 9.33
N ALA A 125 -1.23 5.60 10.06
CA ALA A 125 -2.26 4.62 9.73
C ALA A 125 -3.23 5.14 8.66
N SER A 126 -3.68 6.39 8.82
CA SER A 126 -4.65 6.99 7.89
C SER A 126 -3.99 7.55 6.63
N GLY A 127 -2.67 7.79 6.66
CA GLY A 127 -1.97 8.56 5.63
C GLY A 127 -2.43 10.02 5.55
N LYS A 128 -3.18 10.52 6.55
CA LYS A 128 -3.73 11.87 6.52
C LYS A 128 -2.62 12.88 6.76
N ALA A 129 -2.46 13.79 5.79
CA ALA A 129 -1.51 14.89 5.84
C ALA A 129 -2.15 16.15 6.44
N ARG A 130 -1.39 16.87 7.27
CA ARG A 130 -1.71 18.21 7.76
C ARG A 130 -0.51 19.12 7.50
N ALA A 131 -0.75 20.20 6.75
CA ALA A 131 0.30 21.16 6.43
C ALA A 131 0.72 21.96 7.66
N LEU A 132 2.00 22.25 7.75
CA LEU A 132 2.62 23.05 8.80
C LEU A 132 3.74 23.92 8.22
N THR A 133 4.15 24.95 8.94
CA THR A 133 5.44 25.62 8.72
C THR A 133 6.42 25.15 9.79
N VAL A 134 7.71 25.12 9.42
CA VAL A 134 8.80 24.75 10.33
C VAL A 134 9.76 25.92 10.37
N GLU A 135 9.99 26.45 11.56
CA GLU A 135 11.00 27.47 11.78
C GLU A 135 12.05 26.90 12.75
N SER A 136 13.32 27.15 12.50
CA SER A 136 14.40 26.73 13.38
C SER A 136 15.37 27.88 13.61
N ASP A 137 15.72 28.13 14.86
CA ASP A 137 16.71 29.12 15.27
C ASP A 137 17.57 28.51 16.38
N GLU A 138 18.88 28.40 16.15
CA GLU A 138 19.83 27.69 17.01
C GLU A 138 19.35 26.26 17.38
N ASP A 139 19.05 26.01 18.65
CA ASP A 139 18.58 24.74 19.20
C ASP A 139 17.04 24.67 19.33
N ILE A 140 16.31 25.68 18.83
CA ILE A 140 14.85 25.76 18.94
C ILE A 140 14.21 25.47 17.58
N VAL A 141 13.22 24.60 17.59
CA VAL A 141 12.36 24.31 16.44
C VAL A 141 10.91 24.63 16.79
N VAL A 142 10.22 25.33 15.89
CA VAL A 142 8.80 25.64 15.99
C VAL A 142 8.05 25.01 14.81
N PHE A 143 7.14 24.08 15.12
CA PHE A 143 6.17 23.55 14.15
C PHE A 143 4.85 24.30 14.31
N LYS A 144 4.35 24.92 13.24
CA LYS A 144 3.07 25.64 13.28
C LYS A 144 2.07 25.04 12.31
N MET A 145 0.99 24.49 12.83
CA MET A 145 -0.07 23.89 12.03
C MET A 145 -0.82 24.96 11.24
N LYS A 146 -0.92 24.82 9.91
CA LYS A 146 -1.57 25.83 9.05
C LYS A 146 -3.09 25.87 9.22
N ASP A 147 -3.71 24.74 9.57
CA ASP A 147 -5.16 24.62 9.72
C ASP A 147 -5.68 25.22 11.02
N SER A 148 -4.99 24.99 12.14
CA SER A 148 -5.40 25.46 13.47
C SER A 148 -4.64 26.70 13.95
N GLY A 149 -3.50 27.02 13.35
CA GLY A 149 -2.59 28.07 13.82
C GLY A 149 -1.82 27.71 15.10
N VAL A 150 -1.97 26.48 15.62
CA VAL A 150 -1.29 26.00 16.82
C VAL A 150 0.20 25.84 16.54
N SER A 151 1.04 26.42 17.39
CA SER A 151 2.49 26.23 17.40
C SER A 151 2.91 25.21 18.45
N MET A 152 3.89 24.39 18.10
CA MET A 152 4.57 23.44 18.97
C MET A 152 6.06 23.75 18.93
N THR A 153 6.62 24.15 20.07
CA THR A 153 8.05 24.43 20.22
C THR A 153 8.76 23.21 20.81
N ALA A 154 9.94 22.90 20.30
CA ALA A 154 10.84 21.90 20.85
C ALA A 154 12.28 22.40 20.83
N PHE A 155 13.09 21.85 21.74
CA PHE A 155 14.55 21.90 21.67
C PHE A 155 15.04 20.70 20.86
N ILE A 156 15.96 20.93 19.92
CA ILE A 156 16.56 19.88 19.09
C ILE A 156 17.95 19.50 19.60
N THR A 157 18.20 18.20 19.70
CA THR A 157 19.54 17.65 19.94
C THR A 157 19.89 16.64 18.86
N TRP A 158 20.96 16.88 18.11
CA TRP A 158 21.46 15.95 17.09
C TRP A 158 22.19 14.76 17.73
N GLU A 159 21.84 13.55 17.31
CA GLU A 159 22.59 12.33 17.66
C GLU A 159 23.59 11.98 16.56
N ASN A 160 23.19 12.15 15.29
CA ASN A 160 24.01 11.99 14.09
C ASN A 160 23.28 12.57 12.87
N GLU A 161 23.85 12.47 11.66
CA GLU A 161 23.26 13.00 10.42
C GLU A 161 21.86 12.46 10.09
N ASN A 162 21.49 11.29 10.63
CA ASN A 162 20.23 10.60 10.35
C ASN A 162 19.30 10.48 11.58
N SER A 163 19.67 11.09 12.72
CA SER A 163 18.89 11.00 13.96
C SER A 163 19.04 12.23 14.84
N PHE A 164 17.92 12.71 15.40
CA PHE A 164 17.90 13.76 16.41
C PHE A 164 16.75 13.55 17.38
N VAL A 165 16.80 14.20 18.54
CA VAL A 165 15.75 14.18 19.56
C VAL A 165 15.12 15.56 19.65
N LEU A 166 13.78 15.61 19.67
CA LEU A 166 13.02 16.81 20.01
C LEU A 166 12.48 16.72 21.42
N LYS A 167 12.85 17.67 22.28
CA LYS A 167 12.28 17.87 23.62
C LYS A 167 11.24 18.98 23.58
N TRP A 168 9.97 18.59 23.65
CA TRP A 168 8.82 19.49 23.59
C TRP A 168 8.65 20.30 24.88
N GLU A 169 8.00 21.48 24.80
CA GLU A 169 7.72 22.34 25.97
C GLU A 169 6.95 21.64 27.11
N ASN A 170 6.17 20.61 26.80
CA ASN A 170 5.44 19.83 27.79
C ASN A 170 6.33 18.81 28.55
N GLY A 171 7.64 18.78 28.27
CA GLY A 171 8.62 17.89 28.88
C GLY A 171 8.74 16.51 28.22
N SER A 172 7.92 16.20 27.21
CA SER A 172 8.08 14.95 26.45
C SER A 172 9.25 15.05 25.46
N ALA A 173 9.92 13.93 25.23
CA ALA A 173 10.95 13.79 24.21
C ALA A 173 10.48 12.83 23.11
N GLU A 174 10.94 13.06 21.88
CA GLU A 174 10.63 12.25 20.71
C GLU A 174 11.87 12.11 19.84
N THR A 175 12.27 10.88 19.53
CA THR A 175 13.39 10.62 18.63
C THR A 175 12.90 10.64 17.18
N PHE A 176 13.58 11.41 16.35
CA PHE A 176 13.37 11.55 14.92
C PHE A 176 14.46 10.80 14.17
N ARG A 177 14.07 9.87 13.31
CA ARG A 177 14.99 9.14 12.42
C ARG A 177 14.68 9.45 10.97
N PHE A 178 15.72 9.63 10.15
CA PHE A 178 15.56 9.85 8.71
C PHE A 178 14.85 8.66 8.06
N PHE A 179 13.92 8.95 7.15
CA PHE A 179 13.11 7.93 6.47
C PHE A 179 13.36 7.93 4.95
N CYS A 180 13.12 9.06 4.29
CA CYS A 180 13.41 9.22 2.86
C CYS A 180 13.65 10.68 2.49
N GLU A 181 14.29 10.90 1.35
CA GLU A 181 14.68 12.23 0.88
C GLU A 181 13.48 13.10 0.49
N ASN A 182 12.47 12.51 -0.17
CA ASN A 182 11.34 13.27 -0.69
C ASN A 182 10.21 13.41 0.34
N SER A 183 9.44 14.48 0.19
CA SER A 183 8.17 14.62 0.90
C SER A 183 7.17 13.56 0.41
N ILE A 184 6.44 12.94 1.34
CA ILE A 184 5.47 11.92 0.99
C ILE A 184 4.23 12.57 0.36
N ASN A 185 3.95 12.21 -0.89
CA ASN A 185 2.67 12.49 -1.52
C ASN A 185 1.65 11.43 -1.09
N THR A 186 0.68 11.81 -0.26
CA THR A 186 -0.30 10.87 0.29
C THR A 186 -1.26 10.31 -0.76
N ALA A 187 -1.36 10.94 -1.93
CA ALA A 187 -2.12 10.42 -3.07
C ALA A 187 -1.43 9.21 -3.76
N GLU A 188 -0.13 9.02 -3.54
CA GLU A 188 0.68 7.94 -4.13
C GLU A 188 0.85 6.75 -3.18
N LEU A 189 0.20 6.78 -2.01
CA LEU A 189 0.27 5.68 -1.07
C LEU A 189 -0.30 4.40 -1.68
N LEU A 190 0.44 3.32 -1.52
CA LEU A 190 0.09 1.98 -1.97
C LEU A 190 -0.92 1.30 -1.03
N THR A 191 -1.75 2.06 -0.33
CA THR A 191 -2.70 1.52 0.67
C THR A 191 -3.63 0.50 0.02
N GLY A 192 -3.66 -0.70 0.60
CA GLY A 192 -4.44 -1.83 0.11
C GLY A 192 -3.73 -3.17 0.25
N ARG A 193 -4.41 -4.21 -0.22
CA ARG A 193 -3.84 -5.56 -0.31
C ARG A 193 -3.28 -5.80 -1.71
N TRP A 194 -2.04 -6.25 -1.76
CA TRP A 194 -1.30 -6.55 -2.98
C TRP A 194 -0.76 -7.98 -2.94
N VAL A 195 -0.87 -8.69 -4.06
CA VAL A 195 -0.27 -10.00 -4.25
C VAL A 195 0.85 -9.85 -5.26
N THR A 196 2.01 -10.41 -4.96
CA THR A 196 3.17 -10.32 -5.84
C THR A 196 3.29 -11.51 -6.77
N SER A 197 4.02 -11.34 -7.87
CA SER A 197 4.38 -12.44 -8.78
C SER A 197 5.20 -13.55 -8.13
N GLN A 198 5.75 -13.32 -6.92
CA GLN A 198 6.45 -14.32 -6.11
C GLN A 198 5.54 -15.00 -5.06
N GLY A 199 4.24 -14.71 -5.07
CA GLY A 199 3.27 -15.28 -4.14
C GLY A 199 3.28 -14.67 -2.74
N ARG A 200 3.96 -13.52 -2.56
CA ARG A 200 3.94 -12.75 -1.31
C ARG A 200 2.72 -11.85 -1.26
N ILE A 201 2.20 -11.60 -0.06
CA ILE A 201 1.05 -10.73 0.17
C ILE A 201 1.49 -9.54 1.00
N PHE A 202 1.23 -8.34 0.50
CA PHE A 202 1.44 -7.08 1.20
C PHE A 202 0.10 -6.47 1.57
N GLU A 203 -0.16 -6.28 2.86
CA GLU A 203 -1.31 -5.55 3.38
C GLU A 203 -0.82 -4.21 3.90
N ILE A 204 -1.03 -3.16 3.11
CA ILE A 204 -0.51 -1.81 3.35
C ILE A 204 -1.64 -0.92 3.89
N GLU A 205 -1.36 -0.23 4.99
CA GLU A 205 -2.22 0.77 5.62
C GLU A 205 -1.39 2.04 5.88
N GLY A 206 -1.65 3.09 5.11
CA GLY A 206 -0.89 4.34 5.17
C GLY A 206 0.57 4.14 4.75
N LEU A 207 1.50 4.29 5.70
CA LEU A 207 2.96 4.17 5.54
C LEU A 207 3.56 2.90 6.15
N SER A 208 2.72 1.95 6.55
CA SER A 208 3.17 0.69 7.14
C SER A 208 2.35 -0.47 6.62
N GLY A 209 2.80 -1.69 6.91
CA GLY A 209 2.06 -2.86 6.50
C GLY A 209 2.54 -4.16 7.08
N LYS A 210 1.87 -5.23 6.64
CA LYS A 210 2.24 -6.61 6.91
C LYS A 210 2.61 -7.29 5.60
N LEU A 211 3.75 -7.96 5.60
CA LEU A 211 4.19 -8.84 4.54
C LEU A 211 3.99 -10.28 5.00
N THR A 212 3.21 -11.06 4.25
CA THR A 212 3.15 -12.52 4.39
C THR A 212 3.94 -13.14 3.25
N ASP A 213 5.01 -13.87 3.56
CA ASP A 213 5.82 -14.56 2.56
C ASP A 213 5.11 -15.80 2.00
N LYS A 214 5.71 -16.44 0.99
CA LYS A 214 5.18 -17.66 0.36
C LYS A 214 5.04 -18.86 1.31
N SER A 215 5.77 -18.85 2.43
CA SER A 215 5.74 -19.89 3.47
C SER A 215 4.71 -19.58 4.55
N GLY A 216 4.05 -18.42 4.49
CA GLY A 216 3.07 -17.97 5.47
C GLY A 216 3.67 -17.21 6.65
N ASN A 217 4.98 -16.91 6.64
CA ASN A 217 5.59 -16.12 7.71
C ASN A 217 5.19 -14.65 7.55
N ILE A 218 4.86 -14.02 8.67
CA ILE A 218 4.41 -12.64 8.70
C ILE A 218 5.52 -11.76 9.26
N SER A 219 5.84 -10.69 8.54
CA SER A 219 6.73 -9.61 8.97
C SER A 219 6.00 -8.27 8.86
N ARG A 220 6.43 -7.29 9.67
CA ARG A 220 5.96 -5.90 9.58
C ARG A 220 7.00 -5.07 8.85
N PHE A 221 6.53 -4.07 8.12
CA PHE A 221 7.41 -3.14 7.44
C PHE A 221 6.82 -1.73 7.47
N GLU A 222 7.70 -0.77 7.24
CA GLU A 222 7.37 0.61 6.93
C GLU A 222 7.75 0.89 5.49
N TYR A 223 7.08 1.81 4.83
CA TYR A 223 7.46 2.24 3.49
C TYR A 223 7.10 3.70 3.23
N ALA A 224 7.82 4.32 2.31
CA ALA A 224 7.47 5.62 1.74
C ALA A 224 7.57 5.58 0.22
N PRO A 225 6.60 6.17 -0.49
CA PRO A 225 6.85 6.71 -1.83
C PRO A 225 8.00 7.73 -1.76
N ASN A 226 8.95 7.62 -2.68
CA ASN A 226 10.14 8.47 -2.75
C ASN A 226 10.37 8.87 -4.22
N GLY A 227 9.57 9.81 -4.72
CA GLY A 227 9.53 10.11 -6.15
C GLY A 227 9.06 8.89 -6.96
N ASP A 228 9.85 8.46 -7.95
CA ASP A 228 9.56 7.25 -8.74
C ASP A 228 9.94 5.93 -8.03
N ASN A 229 10.41 6.00 -6.79
CA ASN A 229 10.81 4.84 -5.99
C ASN A 229 9.84 4.59 -4.83
N ALA A 230 9.97 3.42 -4.20
CA ALA A 230 9.54 3.22 -2.82
C ALA A 230 10.68 2.64 -1.99
N VAL A 231 10.84 3.18 -0.79
CA VAL A 231 11.76 2.66 0.21
C VAL A 231 10.95 1.79 1.16
N PHE A 232 11.34 0.52 1.30
CA PHE A 232 10.79 -0.41 2.29
C PHE A 232 11.79 -0.61 3.42
N HIS A 233 11.31 -0.52 4.66
CA HIS A 233 12.08 -0.75 5.88
C HIS A 233 11.52 -1.99 6.57
N PHE A 234 12.32 -3.06 6.61
CA PHE A 234 11.95 -4.31 7.27
C PHE A 234 12.73 -4.45 8.58
N GLY A 235 12.04 -4.36 9.73
CA GLY A 235 12.67 -4.46 11.05
C GLY A 235 13.13 -3.10 11.61
N SER A 236 14.40 -3.00 12.03
CA SER A 236 15.03 -1.72 12.38
C SER A 236 15.20 -0.87 11.11
N THR A 237 15.20 0.46 11.23
CA THR A 237 15.38 1.43 10.13
C THR A 237 16.73 1.37 9.43
N ASP A 238 17.58 0.41 9.80
CA ASP A 238 18.95 0.26 9.28
C ASP A 238 19.00 -0.70 8.08
N ASN A 239 17.92 -1.46 7.83
CA ASN A 239 17.82 -2.43 6.72
C ASN A 239 16.83 -1.95 5.65
N ASN A 240 17.23 -0.91 4.92
CA ASN A 240 16.39 -0.26 3.91
C ASN A 240 16.59 -0.93 2.56
N THR A 241 15.50 -1.25 1.89
CA THR A 241 15.51 -1.70 0.50
C THR A 241 14.70 -0.71 -0.32
N GLU A 242 15.37 0.03 -1.19
CA GLU A 242 14.72 0.91 -2.15
C GLU A 242 14.51 0.18 -3.47
N GLY A 243 13.29 0.29 -4.02
CA GLY A 243 12.96 -0.27 -5.33
C GLY A 243 12.28 0.78 -6.21
N GLN A 244 12.58 0.75 -7.51
CA GLN A 244 11.95 1.65 -8.47
C GLN A 244 10.55 1.15 -8.81
N ILE A 245 9.54 2.02 -8.67
CA ILE A 245 8.15 1.73 -8.98
C ILE A 245 7.85 2.12 -10.43
N LYS A 246 7.18 1.23 -11.15
CA LYS A 246 6.57 1.54 -12.43
C LYS A 246 5.15 1.00 -12.48
N HIS A 247 4.17 1.89 -12.51
CA HIS A 247 2.78 1.51 -12.80
C HIS A 247 2.68 0.96 -14.23
N THR A 248 2.06 -0.20 -14.38
CA THR A 248 1.91 -0.87 -15.68
C THR A 248 0.49 -0.78 -16.22
N ASP A 249 -0.51 -0.76 -15.33
CA ASP A 249 -1.92 -0.59 -15.65
C ASP A 249 -2.71 -0.19 -14.39
N SER A 250 -4.04 -0.25 -14.45
CA SER A 250 -4.91 0.18 -13.33
C SER A 250 -4.83 -0.70 -12.08
N MET A 251 -4.29 -1.92 -12.19
CA MET A 251 -4.24 -2.92 -11.11
C MET A 251 -2.81 -3.32 -10.74
N HIS A 252 -1.82 -2.93 -11.54
CA HIS A 252 -0.46 -3.40 -11.40
C HIS A 252 0.57 -2.29 -11.32
N PHE A 253 1.57 -2.52 -10.48
CA PHE A 253 2.87 -1.85 -10.59
C PHE A 253 3.97 -2.90 -10.48
N THR A 254 5.14 -2.58 -11.01
CA THR A 254 6.35 -3.39 -10.86
C THR A 254 7.34 -2.67 -9.97
N VAL A 255 7.96 -3.40 -9.06
CA VAL A 255 9.14 -2.94 -8.32
C VAL A 255 10.38 -3.56 -8.95
N THR A 256 11.34 -2.73 -9.31
CA THR A 256 12.70 -3.17 -9.70
C THR A 256 13.62 -2.94 -8.51
N TRP A 257 14.17 -4.03 -7.96
CA TRP A 257 15.05 -4.02 -6.80
C TRP A 257 16.49 -3.69 -7.19
N PRO A 258 17.38 -3.33 -6.24
CA PRO A 258 18.76 -2.93 -6.53
C PRO A 258 19.60 -4.02 -7.21
N ASP A 259 19.27 -5.29 -6.96
CA ASP A 259 19.89 -6.45 -7.61
C ASP A 259 19.39 -6.70 -9.05
N GLY A 260 18.49 -5.85 -9.54
CA GLY A 260 17.85 -5.95 -10.85
C GLY A 260 16.66 -6.91 -10.91
N ALA A 261 16.32 -7.60 -9.81
CA ALA A 261 15.14 -8.44 -9.74
C ALA A 261 13.87 -7.58 -9.90
N LYS A 262 12.88 -8.13 -10.60
CA LYS A 262 11.60 -7.49 -10.83
C LYS A 262 10.47 -8.28 -10.21
N GLU A 263 9.55 -7.57 -9.60
CA GLU A 263 8.36 -8.17 -9.02
C GLU A 263 7.13 -7.33 -9.35
N THR A 264 6.10 -7.99 -9.86
CA THR A 264 4.82 -7.34 -10.15
C THR A 264 3.93 -7.46 -8.93
N PHE A 265 3.31 -6.34 -8.54
CA PHE A 265 2.33 -6.23 -7.48
C PHE A 265 0.95 -6.05 -8.10
N THR A 266 0.06 -7.01 -7.87
CA THR A 266 -1.33 -7.00 -8.31
C THR A 266 -2.23 -6.57 -7.15
N ARG A 267 -3.02 -5.52 -7.35
CA ARG A 267 -4.04 -5.09 -6.39
C ARG A 267 -5.06 -6.21 -6.24
N GLN A 268 -5.39 -6.58 -5.01
CA GLN A 268 -6.40 -7.60 -4.76
C GLN A 268 -7.34 -7.20 -3.63
N LYS A 269 -8.46 -6.57 -3.99
CA LYS A 269 -9.58 -6.29 -3.11
C LYS A 269 -10.72 -7.27 -3.41
N ILE A 270 -10.92 -8.24 -2.53
CA ILE A 270 -12.01 -9.23 -2.66
C ILE A 270 -13.18 -8.80 -1.78
N GLU A 271 -14.37 -8.67 -2.39
CA GLU A 271 -15.61 -8.34 -1.70
C GLU A 271 -16.67 -9.38 -2.05
N VAL A 272 -17.46 -9.82 -1.06
CA VAL A 272 -18.63 -10.67 -1.30
C VAL A 272 -19.89 -9.89 -1.00
N LYS A 273 -20.74 -9.68 -2.01
CA LYS A 273 -22.01 -8.93 -1.89
C LYS A 273 -23.14 -9.86 -2.31
N ASN A 274 -24.06 -10.15 -1.40
CA ASN A 274 -25.19 -11.08 -1.62
C ASN A 274 -24.73 -12.44 -2.18
N GLY A 275 -23.61 -12.97 -1.66
CA GLY A 275 -23.02 -14.24 -2.12
C GLY A 275 -22.28 -14.19 -3.46
N ILE A 276 -22.22 -13.04 -4.13
CA ILE A 276 -21.45 -12.84 -5.37
C ILE A 276 -20.07 -12.30 -5.02
N THR A 277 -19.02 -12.91 -5.57
CA THR A 277 -17.65 -12.44 -5.38
C THR A 277 -17.29 -11.37 -6.41
N TYR A 278 -16.73 -10.27 -5.93
CA TYR A 278 -16.12 -9.21 -6.72
C TYR A 278 -14.64 -9.11 -6.37
N VAL A 279 -13.78 -9.04 -7.38
CA VAL A 279 -12.34 -8.80 -7.22
C VAL A 279 -12.02 -7.49 -7.90
N ASN A 280 -11.54 -6.50 -7.14
CA ASN A 280 -11.37 -5.12 -7.60
C ASN A 280 -12.65 -4.54 -8.24
N GLY A 281 -13.83 -4.94 -7.75
CA GLY A 281 -15.13 -4.53 -8.30
C GLY A 281 -15.61 -5.34 -9.52
N ILE A 282 -14.83 -6.31 -10.00
CA ILE A 282 -15.18 -7.18 -11.13
C ILE A 282 -15.90 -8.41 -10.61
N LEU A 283 -17.12 -8.68 -11.10
CA LEU A 283 -17.86 -9.90 -10.79
C LEU A 283 -17.13 -11.13 -11.34
N ILE A 284 -16.78 -12.07 -10.45
CA ILE A 284 -16.07 -13.30 -10.83
C ILE A 284 -17.00 -14.52 -10.72
N ALA A 285 -17.02 -15.31 -11.79
CA ALA A 285 -17.56 -16.66 -11.82
C ALA A 285 -16.52 -17.58 -12.46
N ASN A 286 -15.94 -18.48 -11.67
CA ASN A 286 -14.98 -19.49 -12.13
C ASN A 286 -15.07 -20.71 -11.20
N LYS A 287 -14.13 -21.67 -11.26
CA LYS A 287 -14.22 -22.89 -10.44
C LYS A 287 -14.08 -22.66 -8.93
N THR A 288 -13.42 -21.57 -8.52
CA THR A 288 -13.25 -21.18 -7.11
C THR A 288 -14.44 -20.36 -6.61
N TYR A 289 -14.87 -19.38 -7.42
CA TYR A 289 -15.89 -18.40 -7.06
C TYR A 289 -17.20 -18.73 -7.78
N ALA A 290 -18.16 -19.30 -7.04
CA ALA A 290 -19.48 -19.61 -7.53
C ALA A 290 -20.43 -18.42 -7.39
N LEU A 291 -21.40 -18.35 -8.29
CA LEU A 291 -22.58 -17.50 -8.18
C LEU A 291 -23.67 -18.18 -7.35
N PRO A 292 -24.47 -17.39 -6.60
CA PRO A 292 -25.68 -17.89 -5.94
C PRO A 292 -26.65 -18.54 -6.93
N LYS A 293 -27.39 -19.54 -6.47
CA LYS A 293 -28.41 -20.24 -7.28
C LYS A 293 -29.54 -19.32 -7.75
N ASP A 294 -29.87 -18.32 -6.95
CA ASP A 294 -30.92 -17.33 -7.16
C ASP A 294 -30.44 -16.10 -7.95
N TYR A 295 -29.12 -15.95 -8.18
CA TYR A 295 -28.61 -14.91 -9.07
C TYR A 295 -28.99 -15.21 -10.52
N ASN A 296 -29.90 -14.40 -11.07
CA ASN A 296 -30.50 -14.61 -12.37
C ASN A 296 -30.82 -13.27 -13.05
N PRO A 297 -29.89 -12.69 -13.84
CA PRO A 297 -30.17 -11.48 -14.62
C PRO A 297 -31.16 -11.71 -15.77
N GLY A 298 -31.45 -12.96 -16.14
CA GLY A 298 -32.46 -13.35 -17.14
C GLY A 298 -32.07 -13.08 -18.59
N LYS A 299 -30.97 -12.37 -18.85
CA LYS A 299 -30.54 -11.94 -20.18
C LYS A 299 -29.04 -11.60 -20.19
N ILE A 300 -28.49 -11.41 -21.40
CA ILE A 300 -27.21 -10.72 -21.56
C ILE A 300 -27.39 -9.30 -21.02
N LEU A 301 -26.43 -8.83 -20.21
CA LEU A 301 -26.52 -7.50 -19.62
C LEU A 301 -26.44 -6.42 -20.71
N PRO A 302 -27.17 -5.28 -20.56
CA PRO A 302 -27.31 -4.29 -21.63
C PRO A 302 -25.98 -3.80 -22.20
N ASP A 303 -24.99 -3.52 -21.34
CA ASP A 303 -23.68 -3.02 -21.78
C ASP A 303 -22.92 -4.05 -22.61
N ALA A 304 -22.96 -5.33 -22.21
CA ALA A 304 -22.35 -6.42 -22.97
C ALA A 304 -23.09 -6.63 -24.31
N GLN A 305 -24.42 -6.53 -24.33
CA GLN A 305 -25.19 -6.63 -25.58
C GLN A 305 -24.87 -5.49 -26.54
N ALA A 306 -24.80 -4.25 -26.04
CA ALA A 306 -24.46 -3.07 -26.83
C ALA A 306 -23.05 -3.18 -27.41
N ALA A 307 -22.08 -3.60 -26.60
CA ALA A 307 -20.71 -3.86 -27.03
C ALA A 307 -20.63 -4.94 -28.11
N PHE A 308 -21.38 -6.04 -27.97
CA PHE A 308 -21.43 -7.08 -29.00
C PHE A 308 -22.01 -6.54 -30.32
N ASN A 309 -23.06 -5.72 -30.26
CA ASN A 309 -23.65 -5.13 -31.46
C ASN A 309 -22.65 -4.24 -32.21
N GLU A 310 -21.84 -3.46 -31.48
CA GLU A 310 -20.74 -2.67 -32.05
C GLU A 310 -19.68 -3.58 -32.73
N MET A 311 -19.24 -4.61 -32.02
CA MET A 311 -18.28 -5.60 -32.54
C MET A 311 -18.81 -6.31 -33.79
N GLN A 312 -20.08 -6.72 -33.80
CA GLN A 312 -20.74 -7.39 -34.91
C GLN A 312 -20.81 -6.48 -36.15
N ALA A 313 -21.16 -5.20 -35.96
CA ALA A 313 -21.26 -4.25 -37.06
C ALA A 313 -19.90 -4.03 -37.75
N ASP A 314 -18.82 -3.92 -36.97
CA ASP A 314 -17.48 -3.74 -37.51
C ASP A 314 -16.89 -5.03 -38.09
N ALA A 315 -17.17 -6.18 -37.50
CA ALA A 315 -16.85 -7.48 -38.09
C ALA A 315 -17.47 -7.62 -39.49
N LYS A 316 -18.74 -7.22 -39.64
CA LYS A 316 -19.45 -7.23 -40.91
C LYS A 316 -18.79 -6.33 -41.96
N LYS A 317 -18.36 -5.12 -41.57
CA LYS A 317 -17.59 -4.23 -42.47
C LYS A 317 -16.26 -4.86 -42.89
N ALA A 318 -15.64 -5.65 -42.01
CA ALA A 318 -14.40 -6.38 -42.28
C ALA A 318 -14.61 -7.71 -43.03
N GLY A 319 -15.85 -8.05 -43.43
CA GLY A 319 -16.17 -9.25 -44.19
C GLY A 319 -16.49 -10.50 -43.36
N TYR A 320 -16.66 -10.36 -42.04
CA TYR A 320 -16.95 -11.45 -41.11
C TYR A 320 -18.39 -11.39 -40.60
N ASN A 321 -19.02 -12.55 -40.38
CA ASN A 321 -20.35 -12.61 -39.78
C ASN A 321 -20.27 -13.19 -38.37
N LEU A 322 -20.72 -12.42 -37.38
CA LEU A 322 -20.75 -12.85 -35.97
C LEU A 322 -22.19 -12.97 -35.50
N THR A 323 -22.52 -14.05 -34.80
CA THR A 323 -23.84 -14.31 -34.18
C THR A 323 -23.64 -14.87 -32.79
N ILE A 324 -24.43 -14.45 -31.81
CA ILE A 324 -24.45 -15.09 -30.49
C ILE A 324 -25.20 -16.41 -30.60
N VAL A 325 -24.55 -17.53 -30.26
CA VAL A 325 -25.18 -18.85 -30.21
C VAL A 325 -25.54 -19.28 -28.80
N SER A 326 -24.86 -18.73 -27.79
CA SER A 326 -25.23 -18.91 -26.39
C SER A 326 -24.91 -17.65 -25.59
N GLY A 327 -25.94 -17.06 -24.97
CA GLY A 327 -25.82 -15.87 -24.12
C GLY A 327 -25.97 -16.22 -22.65
N PHE A 328 -26.90 -15.56 -21.98
CA PHE A 328 -27.25 -15.88 -20.60
C PHE A 328 -27.75 -17.33 -20.43
N ARG A 329 -27.25 -18.00 -19.39
CA ARG A 329 -27.72 -19.32 -18.95
C ARG A 329 -28.05 -19.26 -17.46
N SER A 330 -29.28 -19.62 -17.09
CA SER A 330 -29.67 -19.69 -15.67
C SER A 330 -28.92 -20.81 -14.95
N TYR A 331 -28.89 -20.73 -13.61
CA TYR A 331 -28.34 -21.80 -12.78
C TYR A 331 -29.00 -23.16 -13.07
N SER A 332 -30.33 -23.20 -13.19
CA SER A 332 -31.09 -24.43 -13.45
C SER A 332 -30.73 -25.03 -14.80
N TYR A 333 -30.67 -24.21 -15.85
CA TYR A 333 -30.26 -24.65 -17.18
C TYR A 333 -28.83 -25.18 -17.19
N GLN A 334 -27.90 -24.49 -16.53
CA GLN A 334 -26.52 -24.97 -16.39
C GLN A 334 -26.45 -26.30 -15.63
N SER A 335 -27.32 -26.51 -14.63
CA SER A 335 -27.38 -27.78 -13.89
C SER A 335 -27.82 -28.94 -14.77
N GLU A 336 -28.87 -28.76 -15.59
CA GLU A 336 -29.34 -29.77 -16.53
C GLU A 336 -28.26 -30.09 -17.57
N LEU A 337 -27.67 -29.05 -18.17
CA LEU A 337 -26.62 -29.17 -19.17
C LEU A 337 -25.40 -29.93 -18.63
N TYR A 338 -24.90 -29.55 -17.46
CA TYR A 338 -23.76 -30.20 -16.83
C TYR A 338 -24.06 -31.67 -16.49
N ASN A 339 -25.24 -31.98 -15.95
CA ASN A 339 -25.61 -33.36 -15.61
C ASN A 339 -25.73 -34.26 -16.85
N ASN A 340 -26.21 -33.73 -17.98
CA ASN A 340 -26.24 -34.46 -19.24
C ASN A 340 -24.82 -34.80 -19.73
N TYR A 341 -23.88 -33.87 -19.59
CA TYR A 341 -22.47 -34.12 -19.92
C TYR A 341 -21.80 -35.12 -18.99
N VAL A 342 -22.08 -35.05 -17.69
CA VAL A 342 -21.60 -36.05 -16.72
C VAL A 342 -22.12 -37.44 -17.07
N ALA A 343 -23.41 -37.55 -17.43
CA ALA A 343 -24.01 -38.83 -17.81
C ALA A 343 -23.42 -39.41 -19.10
N ARG A 344 -23.05 -38.55 -20.07
CA ARG A 344 -22.51 -38.97 -21.36
C ARG A 344 -21.02 -39.29 -21.32
N ASP A 345 -20.22 -38.42 -20.69
CA ASP A 345 -18.75 -38.42 -20.83
C ASP A 345 -18.01 -38.60 -19.50
N GLY A 346 -18.75 -38.65 -18.38
CA GLY A 346 -18.18 -38.74 -17.03
C GLY A 346 -17.78 -37.39 -16.44
N LYS A 347 -17.73 -37.34 -15.11
CA LYS A 347 -17.51 -36.11 -14.35
C LYS A 347 -16.17 -35.43 -14.63
N ALA A 348 -15.09 -36.21 -14.72
CA ALA A 348 -13.75 -35.67 -14.93
C ALA A 348 -13.64 -34.94 -16.28
N ALA A 349 -14.25 -35.49 -17.34
CA ALA A 349 -14.30 -34.85 -18.65
C ALA A 349 -15.23 -33.63 -18.64
N ALA A 350 -16.45 -33.75 -18.07
CA ALA A 350 -17.39 -32.64 -18.01
C ALA A 350 -16.82 -31.42 -17.24
N ASP A 351 -16.01 -31.65 -16.20
CA ASP A 351 -15.35 -30.57 -15.45
C ASP A 351 -14.29 -29.80 -16.26
N THR A 352 -13.87 -30.23 -17.46
CA THR A 352 -12.87 -29.53 -18.30
C THR A 352 -13.48 -28.64 -19.38
N TYR A 353 -14.65 -29.00 -19.92
CA TYR A 353 -15.30 -28.26 -21.02
C TYR A 353 -16.68 -27.70 -20.62
N SER A 354 -17.13 -27.97 -19.39
CA SER A 354 -18.35 -27.41 -18.84
C SER A 354 -18.12 -26.91 -17.42
N ALA A 355 -19.07 -26.13 -16.92
CA ALA A 355 -19.05 -25.58 -15.58
C ALA A 355 -20.13 -26.25 -14.73
N ARG A 356 -19.77 -26.60 -13.48
CA ARG A 356 -20.77 -26.92 -12.45
C ARG A 356 -21.72 -25.72 -12.30
N PRO A 357 -23.01 -25.91 -11.98
CA PRO A 357 -23.94 -24.81 -11.85
C PRO A 357 -23.47 -23.81 -10.77
N GLY A 358 -23.56 -22.51 -11.06
CA GLY A 358 -22.94 -21.44 -10.27
C GLY A 358 -21.54 -21.02 -10.77
N HIS A 359 -20.82 -21.87 -11.49
CA HIS A 359 -19.44 -21.59 -11.92
C HIS A 359 -19.33 -21.17 -13.41
N SER A 360 -20.46 -21.00 -14.10
CA SER A 360 -20.52 -20.65 -15.51
C SER A 360 -20.56 -19.13 -15.69
N GLU A 361 -19.65 -18.56 -16.49
CA GLU A 361 -19.71 -17.14 -16.81
C GLU A 361 -20.99 -16.73 -17.55
N HIS A 362 -21.66 -17.65 -18.23
CA HIS A 362 -22.96 -17.37 -18.85
C HIS A 362 -24.03 -16.96 -17.84
N GLN A 363 -23.94 -17.43 -16.59
CA GLN A 363 -24.90 -17.02 -15.54
C GLN A 363 -24.73 -15.54 -15.16
N THR A 364 -23.55 -14.95 -15.41
CA THR A 364 -23.30 -13.50 -15.20
C THR A 364 -24.09 -12.62 -16.17
N GLY A 365 -24.50 -13.15 -17.32
CA GLY A 365 -24.99 -12.35 -18.45
C GLY A 365 -23.90 -11.52 -19.14
N LEU A 366 -22.62 -11.72 -18.80
CA LEU A 366 -21.44 -11.05 -19.38
C LEU A 366 -20.60 -11.98 -20.25
N GLY A 367 -20.78 -13.31 -20.13
CA GLY A 367 -20.17 -14.32 -20.99
C GLY A 367 -21.09 -14.71 -22.15
N MET A 368 -20.53 -14.92 -23.33
CA MET A 368 -21.28 -15.39 -24.51
C MET A 368 -20.41 -16.21 -25.47
N ASP A 369 -21.05 -17.15 -26.15
CA ASP A 369 -20.46 -17.97 -27.21
C ASP A 369 -20.86 -17.42 -28.59
N ILE A 370 -19.87 -17.24 -29.46
CA ILE A 370 -20.04 -16.65 -30.80
C ILE A 370 -19.88 -17.72 -31.88
N ASN A 371 -20.81 -17.71 -32.84
CA ASN A 371 -20.91 -18.54 -34.05
C ASN A 371 -21.04 -20.05 -33.84
N ASN A 372 -20.12 -20.68 -33.12
CA ASN A 372 -20.15 -22.12 -32.88
C ASN A 372 -19.37 -22.49 -31.62
N ALA A 373 -20.10 -22.99 -30.61
CA ALA A 373 -19.55 -23.45 -29.33
C ALA A 373 -18.92 -24.85 -29.45
N SER A 374 -17.91 -24.98 -30.30
CA SER A 374 -17.24 -26.24 -30.62
C SER A 374 -15.80 -26.00 -31.09
N SER A 375 -14.90 -26.94 -30.83
CA SER A 375 -13.51 -26.91 -31.29
C SER A 375 -13.37 -26.77 -32.82
N SER A 376 -14.41 -27.12 -33.59
CA SER A 376 -14.47 -26.87 -35.04
C SER A 376 -14.43 -25.38 -35.42
N PHE A 377 -14.78 -24.47 -34.51
CA PHE A 377 -14.64 -23.03 -34.70
C PHE A 377 -13.19 -22.53 -34.56
N ASN A 378 -12.34 -23.31 -33.88
CA ASN A 378 -10.95 -22.93 -33.67
C ASN A 378 -10.24 -22.74 -35.01
N ASN A 379 -9.44 -21.67 -35.12
CA ASN A 379 -8.65 -21.29 -36.31
C ASN A 379 -9.45 -20.83 -37.54
N THR A 380 -10.78 -20.73 -37.47
CA THR A 380 -11.59 -20.04 -38.49
C THR A 380 -11.17 -18.58 -38.62
N ALA A 381 -11.56 -17.96 -39.73
CA ALA A 381 -11.20 -16.56 -39.99
C ALA A 381 -11.88 -15.63 -38.96
N GLU A 382 -13.14 -15.93 -38.61
CA GLU A 382 -13.90 -15.24 -37.56
C GLU A 382 -13.27 -15.43 -36.18
N ALA A 383 -12.86 -16.65 -35.79
CA ALA A 383 -12.21 -16.86 -34.50
C ALA A 383 -10.91 -16.06 -34.37
N LYS A 384 -10.09 -16.01 -35.43
CA LYS A 384 -8.88 -15.19 -35.47
C LYS A 384 -9.19 -13.70 -35.40
N TRP A 385 -10.25 -13.26 -36.08
CA TRP A 385 -10.69 -11.87 -36.03
C TRP A 385 -11.17 -11.48 -34.63
N ILE A 386 -11.98 -12.32 -33.97
CA ILE A 386 -12.42 -12.09 -32.58
C ILE A 386 -11.22 -12.00 -31.66
N ALA A 387 -10.28 -12.95 -31.72
CA ALA A 387 -9.09 -12.96 -30.86
C ALA A 387 -8.23 -11.69 -31.01
N ALA A 388 -8.17 -11.11 -32.21
CA ALA A 388 -7.41 -9.90 -32.47
C ALA A 388 -8.17 -8.58 -32.14
N ASN A 389 -9.50 -8.60 -32.06
CA ASN A 389 -10.31 -7.38 -32.04
C ASN A 389 -11.30 -7.26 -30.87
N CYS A 390 -11.70 -8.36 -30.21
CA CYS A 390 -12.79 -8.32 -29.23
C CYS A 390 -12.52 -7.36 -28.05
N TRP A 391 -11.26 -7.17 -27.66
CA TRP A 391 -10.83 -6.23 -26.61
C TRP A 391 -11.21 -4.77 -26.90
N LYS A 392 -11.26 -4.37 -28.18
CA LYS A 392 -11.65 -3.01 -28.60
C LYS A 392 -13.08 -2.68 -28.18
N TYR A 393 -13.90 -3.72 -28.04
CA TYR A 393 -15.31 -3.63 -27.67
C TYR A 393 -15.54 -3.96 -26.19
N GLY A 394 -14.48 -4.24 -25.42
CA GLY A 394 -14.59 -4.56 -24.00
C GLY A 394 -14.71 -6.05 -23.70
N PHE A 395 -14.39 -6.93 -24.65
CA PHE A 395 -14.39 -8.38 -24.46
C PHE A 395 -12.98 -8.96 -24.40
N ILE A 396 -12.81 -10.06 -23.67
CA ILE A 396 -11.60 -10.88 -23.74
C ILE A 396 -11.94 -12.27 -24.28
N ILE A 397 -10.98 -12.94 -24.93
CA ILE A 397 -11.01 -14.40 -25.07
C ILE A 397 -10.77 -14.97 -23.69
N ARG A 398 -11.83 -15.50 -23.07
CA ARG A 398 -11.82 -15.83 -21.64
C ARG A 398 -11.00 -17.07 -21.31
N TYR A 399 -11.00 -18.04 -22.23
CA TYR A 399 -10.32 -19.33 -22.10
C TYR A 399 -9.32 -19.50 -23.26
N PRO A 400 -8.14 -18.86 -23.20
CA PRO A 400 -7.13 -18.93 -24.26
C PRO A 400 -6.37 -20.26 -24.25
N LYS A 401 -5.79 -20.62 -25.40
CA LYS A 401 -5.04 -21.85 -25.60
C LYS A 401 -3.78 -21.88 -24.73
N GLY A 402 -3.50 -23.03 -24.09
CA GLY A 402 -2.30 -23.22 -23.26
C GLY A 402 -2.41 -22.65 -21.84
N LYS A 403 -3.60 -22.19 -21.44
CA LYS A 403 -3.89 -21.65 -20.09
C LYS A 403 -4.94 -22.49 -19.35
N GLU A 404 -5.13 -23.74 -19.75
CA GLU A 404 -6.13 -24.66 -19.20
C GLU A 404 -5.83 -25.02 -17.74
N ASN A 405 -4.55 -25.08 -17.36
CA ASN A 405 -4.10 -25.31 -15.98
C ASN A 405 -4.38 -24.13 -15.04
N ILE A 406 -4.60 -22.93 -15.59
CA ILE A 406 -4.86 -21.70 -14.84
C ILE A 406 -6.37 -21.45 -14.76
N THR A 407 -7.03 -21.38 -15.91
CA THR A 407 -8.48 -21.11 -15.97
C THR A 407 -9.31 -22.31 -15.52
N GLY A 408 -8.78 -23.52 -15.70
CA GLY A 408 -9.47 -24.78 -15.50
C GLY A 408 -10.33 -25.21 -16.70
N TYR A 409 -10.48 -24.39 -17.73
CA TYR A 409 -11.32 -24.70 -18.89
C TYR A 409 -10.46 -24.98 -20.12
N MET A 410 -10.96 -25.81 -21.03
CA MET A 410 -10.31 -26.02 -22.32
C MET A 410 -10.27 -24.74 -23.15
N TYR A 411 -9.44 -24.72 -24.20
CA TYR A 411 -9.43 -23.61 -25.14
C TYR A 411 -10.80 -23.45 -25.84
N GLU A 412 -11.39 -22.26 -25.70
CA GLU A 412 -12.67 -21.90 -26.32
C GLU A 412 -12.53 -20.61 -27.13
N SER A 413 -12.29 -20.74 -28.44
CA SER A 413 -12.14 -19.57 -29.33
C SER A 413 -13.43 -18.78 -29.56
N TRP A 414 -14.56 -19.35 -29.18
CA TRP A 414 -15.90 -18.76 -29.30
C TRP A 414 -16.34 -18.01 -28.04
N HIS A 415 -15.75 -18.31 -26.87
CA HIS A 415 -16.23 -17.81 -25.59
C HIS A 415 -15.56 -16.48 -25.23
N VAL A 416 -16.38 -15.43 -25.19
CA VAL A 416 -15.93 -14.08 -24.83
C VAL A 416 -16.58 -13.58 -23.55
N ARG A 417 -15.81 -12.84 -22.75
CA ARG A 417 -16.25 -12.24 -21.49
C ARG A 417 -16.17 -10.72 -21.56
N TYR A 418 -17.29 -10.04 -21.28
CA TYR A 418 -17.32 -8.58 -21.19
C TYR A 418 -16.74 -8.08 -19.86
N LEU A 419 -15.81 -7.12 -19.96
CA LEU A 419 -15.15 -6.41 -18.86
C LEU A 419 -15.25 -4.87 -18.99
N GLY A 420 -15.75 -4.38 -20.12
CA GLY A 420 -15.63 -2.96 -20.50
C GLY A 420 -14.32 -2.66 -21.23
N LYS A 421 -14.30 -1.58 -22.03
CA LYS A 421 -13.22 -1.29 -23.00
C LYS A 421 -11.84 -1.15 -22.35
N GLN A 422 -11.75 -0.39 -21.24
CA GLN A 422 -10.46 -0.14 -20.58
C GLN A 422 -9.86 -1.43 -20.02
N LEU A 423 -10.60 -2.14 -19.17
CA LEU A 423 -10.10 -3.36 -18.54
C LEU A 423 -9.82 -4.48 -19.55
N ALA A 424 -10.67 -4.66 -20.56
CA ALA A 424 -10.41 -5.66 -21.59
C ALA A 424 -9.13 -5.36 -22.37
N LYS A 425 -8.82 -4.08 -22.61
CA LYS A 425 -7.55 -3.66 -23.21
C LYS A 425 -6.37 -3.98 -22.30
N GLU A 426 -6.43 -3.64 -21.02
CA GLU A 426 -5.35 -3.91 -20.05
C GLU A 426 -5.08 -5.43 -19.95
N VAL A 427 -6.13 -6.25 -19.87
CA VAL A 427 -5.99 -7.72 -19.89
C VAL A 427 -5.39 -8.20 -21.22
N TYR A 428 -5.86 -7.68 -22.36
CA TYR A 428 -5.32 -8.04 -23.67
C TYR A 428 -3.84 -7.69 -23.84
N ASP A 429 -3.44 -6.47 -23.50
CA ASP A 429 -2.06 -5.99 -23.60
C ASP A 429 -1.11 -6.79 -22.71
N SER A 430 -1.59 -7.24 -21.53
CA SER A 430 -0.81 -8.05 -20.60
C SER A 430 -0.53 -9.47 -21.10
N GLY A 431 -1.37 -9.99 -22.01
CA GLY A 431 -1.32 -11.40 -22.44
C GLY A 431 -1.71 -12.42 -21.35
N LEU A 432 -2.26 -11.96 -20.23
CA LEU A 432 -2.67 -12.78 -19.10
C LEU A 432 -4.11 -13.26 -19.22
N THR A 433 -4.44 -14.35 -18.53
CA THR A 433 -5.85 -14.69 -18.25
C THR A 433 -6.43 -13.74 -17.19
N LEU A 434 -7.76 -13.71 -17.04
CA LEU A 434 -8.39 -12.92 -15.98
C LEU A 434 -7.96 -13.39 -14.58
N GLU A 435 -7.73 -14.69 -14.40
CA GLU A 435 -7.17 -15.26 -13.16
C GLU A 435 -5.79 -14.69 -12.84
N GLU A 436 -4.86 -14.75 -13.80
CA GLU A 436 -3.49 -14.23 -13.64
C GLU A 436 -3.51 -12.72 -13.40
N PHE A 437 -4.29 -11.97 -14.18
CA PHE A 437 -4.41 -10.52 -14.07
C PHE A 437 -4.96 -10.05 -12.72
N LEU A 438 -5.76 -10.87 -12.04
CA LEU A 438 -6.32 -10.54 -10.72
C LEU A 438 -5.62 -11.28 -9.56
N CYS A 439 -4.61 -12.10 -9.85
CA CYS A 439 -3.97 -13.04 -8.92
C CYS A 439 -4.96 -13.94 -8.14
N ILE A 440 -5.96 -14.51 -8.83
CA ILE A 440 -6.98 -15.37 -8.22
C ILE A 440 -6.97 -16.80 -8.76
N ASP A 441 -7.39 -17.75 -7.93
CA ASP A 441 -7.47 -19.16 -8.32
C ASP A 441 -8.72 -19.49 -9.15
N SER A 442 -8.65 -20.55 -9.96
CA SER A 442 -9.80 -21.25 -10.54
C SER A 442 -9.69 -22.77 -10.32
N LYS A 443 -10.09 -23.23 -9.13
CA LYS A 443 -10.07 -24.65 -8.76
C LYS A 443 -11.34 -25.00 -8.00
N TYR A 444 -11.93 -26.16 -8.31
CA TYR A 444 -13.00 -26.69 -7.48
C TYR A 444 -12.42 -27.10 -6.13
N LYS A 445 -13.17 -26.86 -5.05
CA LYS A 445 -12.83 -27.41 -3.73
C LYS A 445 -12.78 -28.93 -3.83
N SER A 446 -11.68 -29.50 -3.33
CA SER A 446 -11.43 -30.94 -3.21
C SER A 446 -12.39 -31.60 -2.24
#